data_AF-A0A0F9S178-F1
#
_entry.id   AF-A0A0F9S178-F1
#
_cell.length_a   1.000
_cell.length_b   1.000
_cell.length_c   1.000
_cell.angle_alpha   90.00
_cell.angle_beta   90.00
_cell.angle_gamma   90.00
#
_symmetry.space_group_name_H-M   'P 1'
#
loop_
_entity.id
_entity.type
_entity.pdbx_description
1 polymer ?
#
loop_
_entity_poly.entity_id
_entity_poly.type
_entity_poly.pdbx_seq_one_letter_code
_entity_poly.pdbx_strand_id
1 'polypeptide(L)'
;DMQENACAVLTTPSSGKFYRARDNGTLQVQHNRFTLLDRLTAEQRADRQQTYTYDAVGNRTGKTITPLVDGEAQASIQKSYQYASNSNRITEIDAQAITADAVGNLTQDRANRELVYDAQSRLTSVKIAGSPVAEFRYNALGQRTQKRNSQGITTFLYGPDGQLLGEQQFDSQGSKLSGQYYIWLERMPVGGVSITFDSQGAIATSEPFYLHSDHLNTPRMATDQAHQNVWQWQSDAFGVGQATGSLVVNLRFPGQYFDQESGLHYNYFRDYDPETGRYVESDPIGLNGGLNTYGYVLANPLLYTDRNGLAVDKVLGGAALGAYFCLKNKKCQELVVEQCKKVFSRKGPSPNDGNAKPHGNNNHNDAIDNRIDDLKKDPSVTDIRKNQQQVDVDGNKVGTNRPDVQYNKDGCHHCVEYDNVPKNSTRRFSR
;
A
#
# COMPACT_ATOMS: atom_id res chain seq x y z
N ASP A 1 25.43 -5.27 -15.52
CA ASP A 1 24.45 -6.35 -15.32
C ASP A 1 23.99 -6.43 -13.88
N MET A 2 22.71 -6.08 -13.68
CA MET A 2 21.80 -6.30 -12.52
C MET A 2 20.96 -5.03 -12.24
N GLN A 3 20.07 -4.74 -13.20
CA GLN A 3 18.85 -3.95 -12.99
C GLN A 3 17.69 -4.92 -12.72
N GLU A 4 17.72 -5.66 -11.61
CA GLU A 4 16.52 -6.33 -11.09
C GLU A 4 16.06 -5.60 -9.82
N ASN A 5 15.76 -4.31 -10.00
CA ASN A 5 14.97 -3.58 -9.02
C ASN A 5 13.56 -4.16 -8.99
N ALA A 6 12.99 -4.25 -7.80
CA ALA A 6 11.68 -4.79 -7.49
C ALA A 6 10.57 -4.33 -8.46
N CYS A 7 10.37 -5.07 -9.54
CA CYS A 7 9.15 -5.00 -10.32
C CYS A 7 8.05 -5.71 -9.52
N ALA A 8 7.28 -4.93 -8.74
CA ALA A 8 5.93 -5.35 -8.38
C ALA A 8 5.16 -5.50 -9.69
N VAL A 9 4.91 -6.74 -10.11
CA VAL A 9 4.05 -6.98 -11.27
C VAL A 9 2.63 -6.69 -10.80
N LEU A 10 2.17 -5.48 -11.10
CA LEU A 10 0.76 -5.08 -10.99
C LEU A 10 -0.02 -5.81 -12.09
N THR A 11 -0.54 -6.99 -11.78
CA THR A 11 -1.55 -7.60 -12.65
C THR A 11 -2.90 -7.00 -12.28
N THR A 12 -3.54 -6.31 -13.22
CA THR A 12 -4.94 -5.93 -13.13
C THR A 12 -5.78 -6.95 -13.90
N PRO A 13 -6.33 -8.00 -13.27
CA PRO A 13 -7.48 -8.67 -13.83
C PRO A 13 -8.71 -7.82 -13.54
N SER A 14 -9.46 -7.50 -14.58
CA SER A 14 -10.80 -6.91 -14.53
C SER A 14 -11.76 -7.86 -13.79
N SER A 15 -11.72 -7.81 -12.45
CA SER A 15 -12.68 -8.35 -11.46
C SER A 15 -12.06 -8.57 -10.05
N GLY A 16 -10.78 -8.29 -9.86
CA GLY A 16 -10.14 -8.32 -8.53
C GLY A 16 -8.68 -7.89 -8.65
N LYS A 17 -8.33 -6.73 -8.11
CA LYS A 17 -6.96 -6.22 -8.22
C LYS A 17 -6.03 -7.05 -7.31
N PHE A 18 -5.11 -7.82 -7.89
CA PHE A 18 -4.08 -8.54 -7.14
C PHE A 18 -2.78 -7.73 -7.18
N TYR A 19 -2.14 -7.51 -6.03
CA TYR A 19 -0.86 -6.80 -5.97
C TYR A 19 0.23 -7.78 -5.53
N ARG A 20 1.13 -8.13 -6.45
CA ARG A 20 2.26 -9.00 -6.14
C ARG A 20 3.49 -8.13 -5.82
N ALA A 21 3.86 -8.04 -4.56
CA ALA A 21 5.15 -7.48 -4.16
C ALA A 21 6.19 -8.60 -4.09
N ARG A 22 7.43 -8.37 -4.55
CA ARG A 22 8.58 -9.22 -4.21
C ARG A 22 9.26 -8.60 -3.00
N ASP A 23 9.55 -9.40 -1.97
CA ASP A 23 10.41 -9.00 -0.87
C ASP A 23 11.55 -10.04 -0.71
N ASN A 24 12.80 -9.56 -0.61
CA ASN A 24 13.95 -10.34 -0.16
C ASN A 24 14.39 -11.58 -1.01
N GLY A 25 14.30 -11.53 -2.34
CA GLY A 25 14.68 -12.67 -3.21
C GLY A 25 13.85 -13.94 -3.01
N THR A 26 12.83 -13.88 -2.15
CA THR A 26 11.87 -14.95 -1.86
C THR A 26 10.49 -14.45 -2.29
N LEU A 27 9.78 -15.23 -3.09
CA LEU A 27 8.51 -14.81 -3.68
C LEU A 27 7.38 -14.81 -2.62
N GLN A 28 7.21 -13.71 -1.89
CA GLN A 28 6.08 -13.52 -0.98
C GLN A 28 4.88 -12.99 -1.78
N VAL A 29 3.88 -13.83 -2.03
CA VAL A 29 2.68 -13.40 -2.76
C VAL A 29 1.67 -12.81 -1.78
N GLN A 30 1.30 -11.54 -1.98
CA GLN A 30 0.20 -10.91 -1.25
C GLN A 30 -1.08 -10.96 -2.08
N HIS A 31 -2.17 -11.47 -1.50
CA HIS A 31 -3.48 -11.48 -2.15
C HIS A 31 -4.36 -10.39 -1.55
N ASN A 32 -4.94 -9.53 -2.39
CA ASN A 32 -5.76 -8.41 -1.95
C ASN A 32 -7.16 -8.47 -2.56
N ARG A 33 -8.17 -8.00 -1.82
CA ARG A 33 -9.57 -7.90 -2.28
C ARG A 33 -10.09 -6.49 -2.04
N PHE A 34 -11.01 -6.05 -2.88
CA PHE A 34 -11.52 -4.67 -2.87
C PHE A 34 -13.05 -4.62 -3.00
N THR A 35 -13.65 -3.52 -2.53
CA THR A 35 -15.05 -3.17 -2.83
C THR A 35 -15.19 -2.61 -4.25
N LEU A 36 -16.43 -2.42 -4.73
CA LEU A 36 -16.71 -1.69 -5.99
C LEU A 36 -16.25 -0.22 -5.98
N LEU A 37 -16.03 0.35 -4.79
CA LEU A 37 -15.47 1.70 -4.61
C LEU A 37 -13.96 1.67 -4.35
N ASP A 38 -13.28 0.58 -4.73
CA ASP A 38 -11.84 0.40 -4.62
C ASP A 38 -11.27 0.41 -3.19
N ARG A 39 -12.10 0.29 -2.15
CA ARG A 39 -11.62 0.15 -0.75
C ARG A 39 -11.05 -1.26 -0.49
N LEU A 40 -9.91 -1.37 0.19
CA LEU A 40 -9.28 -2.66 0.51
C LEU A 40 -10.09 -3.43 1.56
N THR A 41 -10.59 -4.62 1.23
CA THR A 41 -11.41 -5.47 2.11
C THR A 41 -10.66 -6.67 2.66
N ALA A 42 -9.57 -7.09 2.03
CA ALA A 42 -8.69 -8.11 2.57
C ALA A 42 -7.27 -7.97 2.04
N GLU A 43 -6.31 -8.37 2.85
CA GLU A 43 -4.93 -8.68 2.44
C GLU A 43 -4.51 -10.02 3.05
N GLN A 44 -3.69 -10.79 2.35
CA GLN A 44 -3.18 -12.06 2.85
C GLN A 44 -1.71 -12.23 2.49
N ARG A 45 -0.93 -12.69 3.47
CA ARG A 45 0.48 -13.09 3.37
C ARG A 45 0.60 -14.57 3.73
N ALA A 46 1.82 -15.11 3.66
CA ALA A 46 2.08 -16.49 4.04
C ALA A 46 1.74 -16.78 5.52
N ASP A 47 1.92 -15.79 6.40
CA ASP A 47 1.78 -15.92 7.86
C ASP A 47 0.46 -15.40 8.42
N ARG A 48 -0.35 -14.67 7.63
CA ARG A 48 -1.60 -14.05 8.10
C ARG A 48 -2.57 -13.71 6.98
N GLN A 49 -3.84 -13.65 7.34
CA GLN A 49 -4.90 -13.00 6.59
C GLN A 49 -5.46 -11.83 7.41
N GLN A 50 -5.76 -10.72 6.76
CA GLN A 50 -6.43 -9.58 7.37
C GLN A 50 -7.67 -9.23 6.54
N THR A 51 -8.78 -8.92 7.20
CA THR A 51 -10.01 -8.45 6.56
C THR A 51 -10.49 -7.15 7.19
N TYR A 52 -11.16 -6.33 6.38
CA TYR A 52 -11.59 -4.98 6.73
C TYR A 52 -13.05 -4.80 6.35
N THR A 53 -13.85 -4.27 7.27
CA THR A 53 -15.25 -3.91 7.02
C THR A 53 -15.42 -2.40 7.06
N TYR A 54 -16.35 -1.89 6.27
CA TYR A 54 -16.62 -0.45 6.17
C TYR A 54 -18.11 -0.17 6.23
N ASP A 55 -18.48 1.01 6.71
CA ASP A 55 -19.82 1.56 6.52
C ASP A 55 -19.99 2.17 5.11
N ALA A 56 -21.18 2.71 4.84
CA ALA A 56 -21.51 3.31 3.55
C ALA A 56 -20.60 4.50 3.20
N VAL A 57 -20.21 5.31 4.19
CA VAL A 57 -19.40 6.53 4.01
C VAL A 57 -17.89 6.28 4.11
N GLY A 58 -17.47 5.03 4.30
CA GLY A 58 -16.08 4.60 4.21
C GLY A 58 -15.32 4.64 5.52
N ASN A 59 -16.01 4.76 6.65
CA ASN A 59 -15.39 4.50 7.95
C ASN A 59 -15.15 3.00 8.08
N ARG A 60 -13.95 2.61 8.52
CA ARG A 60 -13.63 1.21 8.80
C ARG A 60 -14.33 0.81 10.08
N THR A 61 -15.26 -0.14 10.04
CA THR A 61 -16.04 -0.59 11.21
C THR A 61 -15.40 -1.76 11.93
N GLY A 62 -14.47 -2.46 11.27
CA GLY A 62 -13.75 -3.56 11.87
C GLY A 62 -12.50 -3.98 11.11
N LYS A 63 -11.61 -4.66 11.82
CA LYS A 63 -10.41 -5.31 11.30
C LYS A 63 -10.30 -6.69 11.94
N THR A 64 -10.20 -7.74 11.14
CA THR A 64 -9.93 -9.09 11.64
C THR A 64 -8.54 -9.51 11.18
N ILE A 65 -7.74 -10.04 12.10
CA ILE A 65 -6.41 -10.57 11.85
C ILE A 65 -6.44 -12.06 12.17
N THR A 66 -6.15 -12.89 11.18
CA THR A 66 -6.14 -14.35 11.28
C THR A 66 -4.73 -14.83 11.00
N PRO A 67 -3.95 -15.26 12.03
CA PRO A 67 -2.66 -15.90 11.79
C PRO A 67 -2.83 -17.18 10.96
N LEU A 68 -1.84 -17.47 10.11
CA LEU A 68 -1.77 -18.68 9.31
C LEU A 68 -0.52 -19.47 9.73
N VAL A 69 -0.70 -20.75 10.04
CA VAL A 69 0.40 -21.70 10.31
C VAL A 69 0.26 -22.83 9.30
N ASP A 70 1.29 -23.00 8.46
CA ASP A 70 1.27 -23.95 7.33
C ASP A 70 0.05 -23.80 6.41
N GLY A 71 -0.43 -22.57 6.25
CA GLY A 71 -1.61 -22.24 5.44
C GLY A 71 -2.96 -22.38 6.17
N GLU A 72 -2.97 -22.90 7.39
CA GLU A 72 -4.18 -23.12 8.18
C GLU A 72 -4.49 -21.96 9.12
N ALA A 73 -5.75 -21.54 9.11
CA ALA A 73 -6.25 -20.42 9.90
C ALA A 73 -6.26 -20.72 11.40
N GLN A 74 -5.67 -19.80 12.17
CA GLN A 74 -5.66 -19.84 13.63
C GLN A 74 -6.74 -18.92 14.23
N ALA A 75 -6.83 -18.90 15.56
CA ALA A 75 -7.72 -18.00 16.28
C ALA A 75 -7.51 -16.54 15.85
N SER A 76 -8.60 -15.89 15.46
CA SER A 76 -8.55 -14.54 14.91
C SER A 76 -8.66 -13.48 16.01
N ILE A 77 -7.94 -12.38 15.82
CA ILE A 77 -8.05 -11.16 16.62
C ILE A 77 -8.98 -10.22 15.88
N GLN A 78 -10.04 -9.77 16.54
CA GLN A 78 -10.97 -8.80 15.98
C GLN A 78 -10.79 -7.45 16.66
N LYS A 79 -10.78 -6.40 15.84
CA LYS A 79 -10.91 -5.01 16.27
C LYS A 79 -12.21 -4.43 15.77
N SER A 80 -12.91 -3.67 16.62
CA SER A 80 -14.16 -3.00 16.30
C SER A 80 -14.03 -1.49 16.45
N TYR A 81 -14.71 -0.75 15.58
CA TYR A 81 -14.68 0.70 15.55
C TYR A 81 -16.10 1.25 15.42
N GLN A 82 -16.49 2.13 16.32
CA GLN A 82 -17.79 2.82 16.28
C GLN A 82 -17.62 4.29 15.95
N TYR A 83 -18.63 4.85 15.30
CA TYR A 83 -18.64 6.22 14.82
C TYR A 83 -19.90 6.94 15.27
N ALA A 84 -19.80 8.26 15.41
CA ALA A 84 -20.95 9.11 15.68
C ALA A 84 -21.98 9.01 14.54
N SER A 85 -23.27 8.99 14.87
CA SER A 85 -24.34 8.82 13.87
C SER A 85 -24.48 9.99 12.87
N ASN A 86 -23.88 11.13 13.17
CA ASN A 86 -24.00 12.37 12.41
C ASN A 86 -22.65 12.88 11.84
N SER A 87 -21.56 12.11 11.96
CA SER A 87 -20.25 12.52 11.46
C SER A 87 -19.33 11.31 11.24
N ASN A 88 -18.14 11.54 10.71
CA ASN A 88 -17.10 10.51 10.57
C ASN A 88 -16.17 10.42 11.80
N ARG A 89 -16.57 11.00 12.94
CA ARG A 89 -15.78 10.95 14.19
C ARG A 89 -15.87 9.56 14.80
N ILE A 90 -14.73 8.96 15.08
CA ILE A 90 -14.66 7.69 15.81
C ILE A 90 -14.99 7.96 17.28
N THR A 91 -15.85 7.14 17.86
CA THR A 91 -16.33 7.28 19.25
C THR A 91 -15.88 6.12 20.13
N GLU A 92 -15.52 4.99 19.52
CA GLU A 92 -15.11 3.78 20.24
C GLU A 92 -14.10 2.97 19.44
N ILE A 93 -13.11 2.40 20.12
CA ILE A 93 -12.19 1.39 19.60
C ILE A 93 -12.22 0.22 20.59
N ASP A 94 -12.61 -0.98 20.18
CA ASP A 94 -12.62 -2.18 21.03
C ASP A 94 -13.33 -1.97 22.39
N ALA A 95 -14.52 -1.36 22.37
CA ALA A 95 -15.29 -0.96 23.57
C ALA A 95 -14.66 0.16 24.43
N GLN A 96 -13.49 0.68 24.07
CA GLN A 96 -12.88 1.85 24.71
C GLN A 96 -13.43 3.12 24.08
N ALA A 97 -14.06 3.96 24.91
CA ALA A 97 -14.52 5.28 24.49
C ALA A 97 -13.34 6.17 24.06
N ILE A 98 -13.56 6.90 22.97
CA ILE A 98 -12.64 7.87 22.37
C ILE A 98 -13.22 9.26 22.57
N THR A 99 -12.37 10.22 22.95
CA THR A 99 -12.79 11.62 23.10
C THR A 99 -12.17 12.50 22.01
N ALA A 100 -12.90 13.55 21.64
CA ALA A 100 -12.47 14.53 20.68
C ALA A 100 -12.92 15.93 21.11
N ASP A 101 -12.21 16.95 20.65
CA ASP A 101 -12.61 18.34 20.85
C ASP A 101 -13.78 18.75 19.91
N ALA A 102 -14.23 19.99 20.05
CA ALA A 102 -15.36 20.50 19.28
C ALA A 102 -15.10 20.53 17.76
N VAL A 103 -13.85 20.77 17.33
CA VAL A 103 -13.47 20.83 15.91
C VAL A 103 -13.19 19.44 15.34
N GLY A 104 -13.00 18.44 16.19
CA GLY A 104 -12.94 17.02 15.85
C GLY A 104 -11.56 16.40 15.94
N ASN A 105 -10.59 17.05 16.58
CA ASN A 105 -9.31 16.42 16.88
C ASN A 105 -9.51 15.42 18.03
N LEU A 106 -8.97 14.21 17.92
CA LEU A 106 -9.05 13.24 19.00
C LEU A 106 -8.23 13.72 20.18
N THR A 107 -8.81 13.87 21.37
CA THR A 107 -8.11 14.30 22.59
C THR A 107 -7.65 13.13 23.45
N GLN A 108 -8.29 11.97 23.30
CA GLN A 108 -7.87 10.72 23.92
C GLN A 108 -8.32 9.57 23.04
N ASP A 109 -7.36 8.84 22.47
CA ASP A 109 -7.63 7.77 21.50
C ASP A 109 -7.24 6.37 22.00
N ARG A 110 -6.57 6.29 23.15
CA ARG A 110 -6.34 5.06 23.92
C ARG A 110 -6.50 5.39 25.40
N ALA A 111 -6.77 4.38 26.23
CA ALA A 111 -7.05 4.57 27.66
C ALA A 111 -6.01 5.45 28.40
N ASN A 112 -4.74 5.38 28.01
CA ASN A 112 -3.65 6.14 28.63
C ASN A 112 -2.99 7.17 27.70
N ARG A 113 -3.50 7.42 26.48
CA ARG A 113 -2.88 8.34 25.52
C ARG A 113 -3.75 9.58 25.29
N GLU A 114 -3.24 10.72 25.70
CA GLU A 114 -3.86 12.02 25.46
C GLU A 114 -3.10 12.75 24.34
N LEU A 115 -3.85 13.43 23.49
CA LEU A 115 -3.36 14.23 22.37
C LEU A 115 -3.76 15.69 22.60
N VAL A 116 -2.78 16.59 22.58
CA VAL A 116 -2.96 18.01 22.90
C VAL A 116 -2.67 18.86 21.68
N TYR A 117 -3.58 19.78 21.36
CA TYR A 117 -3.54 20.58 20.14
C TYR A 117 -3.35 22.07 20.44
N ASP A 118 -2.75 22.80 19.50
CA ASP A 118 -2.82 24.26 19.49
C ASP A 118 -4.10 24.79 18.84
N ALA A 119 -4.24 26.12 18.77
CA ALA A 119 -5.40 26.79 18.19
C ALA A 119 -5.52 26.60 16.67
N GLN A 120 -4.49 26.07 16.01
CA GLN A 120 -4.46 25.74 14.58
C GLN A 120 -4.70 24.25 14.34
N SER A 121 -5.18 23.51 15.36
CA SER A 121 -5.40 22.06 15.33
C SER A 121 -4.13 21.27 14.99
N ARG A 122 -2.94 21.74 15.41
CA ARG A 122 -1.70 20.99 15.28
C ARG A 122 -1.38 20.25 16.58
N LEU A 123 -1.03 18.97 16.49
CA LEU A 123 -0.65 18.17 17.65
C LEU A 123 0.64 18.75 18.28
N THR A 124 0.55 19.30 19.48
CA THR A 124 1.69 19.92 20.17
C THR A 124 2.26 19.08 21.29
N SER A 125 1.49 18.16 21.87
CA SER A 125 1.98 17.23 22.87
C SER A 125 1.21 15.92 22.85
N VAL A 126 1.95 14.82 23.07
CA VAL A 126 1.37 13.51 23.39
C VAL A 126 1.72 13.20 24.83
N LYS A 127 0.72 12.77 25.61
CA LYS A 127 0.93 12.32 26.98
C LYS A 127 0.56 10.86 27.13
N ILE A 128 1.34 10.15 27.93
CA ILE A 128 1.05 8.79 28.37
C ILE A 128 0.84 8.80 29.88
N ALA A 129 -0.31 8.32 30.34
CA ALA A 129 -0.71 8.34 31.74
C ALA A 129 -0.55 9.74 32.39
N GLY A 130 -1.01 10.78 31.68
CA GLY A 130 -0.94 12.18 32.11
C GLY A 130 0.43 12.85 31.97
N SER A 131 1.50 12.12 31.64
CA SER A 131 2.86 12.66 31.50
C SER A 131 3.23 12.92 30.04
N PRO A 132 3.72 14.13 29.67
CA PRO A 132 4.20 14.40 28.32
C PRO A 132 5.35 13.46 27.93
N VAL A 133 5.19 12.73 26.83
CA VAL A 133 6.23 11.85 26.25
C VAL A 133 6.86 12.46 24.99
N ALA A 134 6.13 13.36 24.33
CA ALA A 134 6.63 14.14 23.22
C ALA A 134 5.97 15.52 23.19
N GLU A 135 6.74 16.54 22.78
CA GLU A 135 6.26 17.87 22.44
C GLU A 135 6.76 18.28 21.06
N PHE A 136 5.92 18.97 20.29
CA PHE A 136 6.21 19.34 18.90
C PHE A 136 6.11 20.85 18.68
N ARG A 137 6.87 21.36 17.72
CA ARG A 137 6.79 22.76 17.24
C ARG A 137 6.76 22.78 15.72
N TYR A 138 6.04 23.76 15.17
CA TYR A 138 5.80 23.90 13.73
C TYR A 138 6.18 25.29 13.24
N ASN A 139 6.62 25.39 11.99
CA ASN A 139 6.78 26.69 11.32
C ASN A 139 5.46 27.14 10.65
N ALA A 140 5.48 28.35 10.08
CA ALA A 140 4.31 28.93 9.40
C ALA A 140 3.87 28.18 8.13
N LEU A 141 4.73 27.32 7.57
CA LEU A 141 4.37 26.44 6.45
C LEU A 141 3.64 25.17 6.94
N GLY A 142 3.57 24.93 8.25
CA GLY A 142 2.97 23.74 8.85
C GLY A 142 3.94 22.57 9.01
N GLN A 143 5.24 22.77 8.76
CA GLN A 143 6.27 21.74 8.92
C GLN A 143 6.72 21.65 10.37
N ARG A 144 6.84 20.43 10.90
CA ARG A 144 7.38 20.19 12.24
C ARG A 144 8.87 20.55 12.29
N THR A 145 9.24 21.61 12.98
CA THR A 145 10.64 22.04 13.12
C THR A 145 11.35 21.40 14.30
N GLN A 146 10.60 20.95 15.31
CA GLN A 146 11.16 20.39 16.54
C GLN A 146 10.28 19.29 17.12
N LYS A 147 10.94 18.25 17.67
CA LYS A 147 10.39 17.27 18.60
C LYS A 147 11.23 17.28 19.86
N ARG A 148 10.61 17.29 21.04
CA ARG A 148 11.28 17.15 22.34
C ARG A 148 10.69 15.95 23.08
N ASN A 149 11.56 15.12 23.64
CA ASN A 149 11.19 13.98 24.48
C ASN A 149 12.23 13.84 25.63
N SER A 150 12.18 12.75 26.38
CA SER A 150 13.14 12.48 27.46
C SER A 150 14.59 12.24 26.99
N GLN A 151 14.78 11.91 25.70
CA GLN A 151 16.10 11.69 25.09
C GLN A 151 16.73 13.00 24.57
N GLY A 152 15.98 14.11 24.56
CA GLY A 152 16.47 15.41 24.14
C GLY A 152 15.61 16.05 23.06
N ILE A 153 16.25 16.69 22.09
CA ILE A 153 15.60 17.49 21.06
C ILE A 153 15.99 16.97 19.67
N THR A 154 15.01 16.70 18.82
CA THR A 154 15.20 16.47 17.39
C THR A 154 14.75 17.69 16.61
N THR A 155 15.57 18.15 15.68
CA THR A 155 15.22 19.21 14.72
C THR A 155 15.12 18.64 13.32
N PHE A 156 14.28 19.23 12.47
CA PHE A 156 13.99 18.72 11.13
C PHE A 156 14.31 19.76 10.06
N LEU A 157 14.94 19.29 8.98
CA LEU A 157 15.24 20.08 7.78
C LEU A 157 14.39 19.56 6.62
N TYR A 158 13.68 20.46 5.95
CA TYR A 158 12.83 20.13 4.82
C TYR A 158 13.34 20.75 3.53
N GLY A 159 13.08 20.06 2.42
CA GLY A 159 13.30 20.57 1.08
C GLY A 159 12.15 21.50 0.63
N PRO A 160 12.31 22.16 -0.52
CA PRO A 160 11.29 23.06 -1.08
C PRO A 160 9.92 22.39 -1.28
N ASP A 161 9.92 21.11 -1.64
CA ASP A 161 8.72 20.31 -1.88
C ASP A 161 8.16 19.63 -0.61
N GLY A 162 8.71 19.95 0.57
CA GLY A 162 8.25 19.41 1.84
C GLY A 162 8.81 18.03 2.22
N GLN A 163 9.68 17.43 1.40
CA GLN A 163 10.39 16.21 1.79
C GLN A 163 11.35 16.44 2.96
N LEU A 164 11.45 15.46 3.87
CA LEU A 164 12.41 15.49 4.96
C LEU A 164 13.83 15.27 4.42
N LEU A 165 14.69 16.29 4.49
CA LEU A 165 16.09 16.22 4.07
C LEU A 165 17.01 15.82 5.21
N GLY A 166 16.62 16.07 6.46
CA GLY A 166 17.37 15.52 7.58
C GLY A 166 16.71 15.75 8.94
N GLU A 167 17.13 14.92 9.88
CA GLU A 167 16.82 15.03 11.30
C GLU A 167 18.11 15.06 12.11
N GLN A 168 18.21 15.99 13.06
CA GLN A 168 19.38 16.15 13.93
C GLN A 168 18.94 16.09 15.38
N GLN A 169 19.52 15.15 16.12
CA GLN A 169 19.29 14.94 17.54
C GLN A 169 20.34 15.67 18.38
N PHE A 170 19.86 16.26 19.46
CA PHE A 170 20.62 16.92 20.51
C PHE A 170 20.23 16.34 21.86
N ASP A 171 21.16 16.33 22.81
CA ASP A 171 20.84 16.07 24.21
C ASP A 171 20.06 17.23 24.85
N SER A 172 19.74 17.10 26.14
CA SER A 172 19.03 18.14 26.90
C SER A 172 19.86 19.42 27.14
N GLN A 173 21.17 19.37 26.94
CA GLN A 173 22.10 20.50 27.08
C GLN A 173 22.40 21.19 25.73
N GLY A 174 21.92 20.63 24.61
CA GLY A 174 22.12 21.16 23.27
C GLY A 174 23.37 20.62 22.55
N SER A 175 24.03 19.59 23.09
CA SER A 175 25.14 18.92 22.41
C SER A 175 24.60 18.03 21.29
N LYS A 176 25.27 18.02 20.14
CA LYS A 176 24.89 17.14 19.03
C LYS A 176 25.12 15.68 19.40
N LEU A 177 24.14 14.82 19.13
CA LEU A 177 24.25 13.37 19.34
C LEU A 177 24.39 12.64 18.01
N SER A 178 23.40 12.80 17.14
CA SER A 178 23.32 12.09 15.87
C SER A 178 22.55 12.89 14.83
N GLY A 179 22.79 12.63 13.55
CA GLY A 179 22.01 13.18 12.46
C GLY A 179 21.78 12.13 11.38
N GLN A 180 20.63 12.20 10.72
CA GLN A 180 20.33 11.40 9.54
C GLN A 180 19.87 12.31 8.43
N TYR A 181 20.52 12.24 7.26
CA TYR A 181 20.24 13.09 6.12
C TYR A 181 19.85 12.24 4.92
N TYR A 182 18.76 12.60 4.24
CA TYR A 182 18.17 11.80 3.18
C TYR A 182 18.44 12.39 1.80
N ILE A 183 18.70 11.50 0.85
CA ILE A 183 18.85 11.82 -0.57
C ILE A 183 17.58 11.36 -1.29
N TRP A 184 17.03 12.26 -2.09
CA TRP A 184 15.78 12.06 -2.83
C TRP A 184 16.05 12.13 -4.33
N LEU A 185 15.49 11.19 -5.08
CA LEU A 185 15.33 11.29 -6.53
C LEU A 185 13.87 11.66 -6.80
N GLU A 186 13.63 12.93 -7.11
CA GLU A 186 12.28 13.50 -7.15
C GLU A 186 11.52 13.22 -5.84
N ARG A 187 10.54 12.32 -5.86
CA ARG A 187 9.70 11.93 -4.73
C ARG A 187 10.12 10.61 -4.07
N MET A 188 11.15 9.95 -4.61
CA MET A 188 11.62 8.67 -4.11
C MET A 188 12.82 8.88 -3.19
N PRO A 189 12.74 8.44 -1.92
CA PRO A 189 13.91 8.41 -1.06
C PRO A 189 14.81 7.25 -1.53
N VAL A 190 16.07 7.55 -1.84
CA VAL A 190 17.02 6.58 -2.42
C VAL A 190 18.14 6.18 -1.47
N GLY A 191 18.33 6.92 -0.37
CA GLY A 191 19.40 6.66 0.58
C GLY A 191 19.64 7.84 1.49
N GLY A 192 20.78 7.82 2.17
CA GLY A 192 21.18 8.89 3.06
C GLY A 192 22.51 8.63 3.74
N VAL A 193 22.83 9.49 4.72
CA VAL A 193 24.00 9.36 5.58
C VAL A 193 23.56 9.50 7.03
N SER A 194 24.01 8.57 7.87
CA SER A 194 23.89 8.63 9.32
C SER A 194 25.21 9.12 9.92
N ILE A 195 25.11 10.11 10.79
CA ILE A 195 26.25 10.80 11.41
C ILE A 195 26.13 10.68 12.93
N THR A 196 27.24 10.41 13.60
CA THR A 196 27.35 10.58 15.06
C THR A 196 28.36 11.67 15.37
N PHE A 197 28.21 12.32 16.53
CA PHE A 197 29.08 13.40 16.97
C PHE A 197 29.81 13.01 18.25
N ASP A 198 31.06 13.47 18.40
CA ASP A 198 31.81 13.36 19.63
C ASP A 198 31.39 14.43 20.66
N SER A 199 31.98 14.37 21.87
CA SER A 199 31.69 15.33 22.94
C SER A 199 32.06 16.79 22.62
N GLN A 200 32.87 17.02 21.58
CA GLN A 200 33.29 18.33 21.11
C GLN A 200 32.40 18.80 19.93
N GLY A 201 31.45 17.98 19.49
CA GLY A 201 30.54 18.26 18.39
C GLY A 201 31.16 18.07 17.00
N ALA A 202 32.34 17.43 16.90
CA ALA A 202 32.91 17.03 15.63
C ALA A 202 32.28 15.70 15.15
N ILE A 203 32.35 15.44 13.85
CA ILE A 203 31.82 14.20 13.27
C ILE A 203 32.70 13.03 13.73
N ALA A 204 32.10 12.09 14.46
CA ALA A 204 32.75 10.88 14.92
C ALA A 204 32.62 9.73 13.89
N THR A 205 31.42 9.55 13.33
CA THR A 205 31.17 8.59 12.23
C THR A 205 30.27 9.19 11.17
N SER A 206 30.37 8.69 9.94
CA SER A 206 29.56 9.10 8.79
C SER A 206 29.35 7.91 7.86
N GLU A 207 28.23 7.23 8.03
CA GLU A 207 27.93 5.96 7.34
C GLU A 207 26.78 6.15 6.34
N PRO A 208 26.99 5.89 5.04
CA PRO A 208 25.90 5.94 4.08
C PRO A 208 25.02 4.68 4.17
N PHE A 209 23.74 4.86 3.82
CA PHE A 209 22.78 3.78 3.66
C PHE A 209 21.96 3.98 2.37
N TYR A 210 21.46 2.89 1.81
CA TYR A 210 20.72 2.88 0.55
C TYR A 210 19.30 2.39 0.81
N LEU A 211 18.30 3.18 0.44
CA LEU A 211 16.89 2.85 0.68
C LEU A 211 16.30 2.12 -0.52
N HIS A 212 15.57 1.05 -0.23
CA HIS A 212 14.83 0.24 -1.18
C HIS A 212 13.34 0.47 -0.94
N SER A 213 12.72 1.20 -1.86
CA SER A 213 11.31 1.61 -1.74
C SER A 213 10.38 0.76 -2.60
N ASP A 214 9.12 0.63 -2.19
CA ASP A 214 8.08 -0.04 -2.98
C ASP A 214 7.53 0.84 -4.12
N HIS A 215 6.51 0.36 -4.82
CA HIS A 215 5.89 1.06 -5.96
C HIS A 215 5.21 2.39 -5.61
N LEU A 216 4.98 2.67 -4.32
CA LEU A 216 4.50 3.96 -3.83
C LEU A 216 5.64 4.88 -3.40
N ASN A 217 6.90 4.47 -3.55
CA ASN A 217 8.07 5.11 -2.97
C ASN A 217 8.13 5.05 -1.44
N THR A 218 7.50 4.04 -0.83
CA THR A 218 7.60 3.79 0.61
C THR A 218 8.89 3.02 0.91
N PRO A 219 9.83 3.53 1.72
CA PRO A 219 10.99 2.75 2.15
C PRO A 219 10.55 1.46 2.84
N ARG A 220 11.02 0.31 2.35
CA ARG A 220 10.75 -1.02 2.95
C ARG A 220 11.99 -1.65 3.55
N MET A 221 13.16 -1.34 3.00
CA MET A 221 14.44 -1.89 3.44
C MET A 221 15.55 -0.86 3.25
N ALA A 222 16.62 -0.96 4.03
CA ALA A 222 17.87 -0.24 3.83
C ALA A 222 19.05 -1.20 3.83
N THR A 223 20.06 -0.92 3.00
CA THR A 223 21.33 -1.64 3.00
C THR A 223 22.51 -0.73 3.30
N ASP A 224 23.57 -1.29 3.87
CA ASP A 224 24.86 -0.60 4.03
C ASP A 224 25.76 -0.72 2.78
N GLN A 225 27.00 -0.23 2.88
CA GLN A 225 28.01 -0.33 1.81
C GLN A 225 28.42 -1.77 1.46
N ALA A 226 28.28 -2.70 2.40
CA ALA A 226 28.52 -4.13 2.19
C ALA A 226 27.27 -4.86 1.67
N HIS A 227 26.22 -4.10 1.31
CA HIS A 227 24.93 -4.58 0.82
C HIS A 227 24.19 -5.46 1.84
N GLN A 228 24.52 -5.34 3.13
CA GLN A 228 23.82 -6.04 4.19
C GLN A 228 22.55 -5.28 4.55
N ASN A 229 21.46 -6.01 4.81
CA ASN A 229 20.22 -5.41 5.30
C ASN A 229 20.44 -4.87 6.73
N VAL A 230 20.34 -3.55 6.89
CA VAL A 230 20.55 -2.84 8.16
C VAL A 230 19.28 -2.22 8.71
N TRP A 231 18.19 -2.22 7.94
CA TRP A 231 16.86 -1.81 8.38
C TRP A 231 15.78 -2.42 7.49
N GLN A 232 14.68 -2.87 8.07
CA GLN A 232 13.52 -3.35 7.32
C GLN A 232 12.23 -3.00 8.04
N TRP A 233 11.21 -2.60 7.30
CA TRP A 233 9.89 -2.32 7.83
C TRP A 233 8.81 -3.11 7.09
N GLN A 234 8.44 -4.25 7.70
CA GLN A 234 7.34 -5.09 7.24
C GLN A 234 6.04 -4.62 7.89
N SER A 235 5.33 -3.71 7.23
CA SER A 235 4.01 -3.26 7.65
C SER A 235 2.90 -4.02 6.96
N ASP A 236 1.69 -4.04 7.52
CA ASP A 236 0.47 -4.35 6.77
C ASP A 236 0.12 -3.24 5.76
N ALA A 237 -0.98 -3.41 5.00
CA ALA A 237 -1.38 -2.44 3.98
C ALA A 237 -1.65 -1.04 4.57
N PHE A 238 -2.04 -0.93 5.84
CA PHE A 238 -2.32 0.33 6.51
C PHE A 238 -1.14 0.87 7.34
N GLY A 239 0.03 0.23 7.27
CA GLY A 239 1.22 0.72 7.94
C GLY A 239 1.39 0.21 9.37
N VAL A 240 0.63 -0.81 9.81
CA VAL A 240 0.89 -1.46 11.11
C VAL A 240 2.05 -2.44 10.95
N GLY A 241 3.16 -2.16 11.62
CA GLY A 241 4.32 -3.06 11.67
C GLY A 241 5.51 -2.42 12.36
N GLN A 242 6.35 -3.24 12.98
CA GLN A 242 7.57 -2.80 13.64
C GLN A 242 8.74 -2.91 12.67
N ALA A 243 9.61 -1.91 12.68
CA ALA A 243 10.85 -1.97 11.94
C ALA A 243 11.91 -2.74 12.73
N THR A 244 12.81 -3.43 12.02
CA THR A 244 13.93 -4.19 12.59
C THR A 244 15.23 -3.78 11.92
N GLY A 245 16.37 -4.05 12.57
CA GLY A 245 17.70 -3.71 12.06
C GLY A 245 18.51 -2.84 13.00
N SER A 246 19.75 -2.55 12.62
CA SER A 246 20.70 -1.72 13.38
C SER A 246 20.57 -0.22 13.08
N LEU A 247 20.12 0.13 11.88
CA LEU A 247 19.79 1.50 11.47
C LEU A 247 18.35 1.81 11.86
N VAL A 248 18.07 3.06 12.27
CA VAL A 248 16.71 3.55 12.45
C VAL A 248 16.36 4.44 11.27
N VAL A 249 15.28 4.11 10.55
CA VAL A 249 14.66 4.98 9.54
C VAL A 249 13.21 5.24 9.92
N ASN A 250 12.88 6.52 10.09
CA ASN A 250 11.56 6.94 10.56
C ASN A 250 10.59 7.24 9.42
N LEU A 251 11.05 7.32 8.17
CA LEU A 251 10.18 7.48 7.00
C LEU A 251 9.17 6.31 6.91
N ARG A 252 7.92 6.63 6.54
CA ARG A 252 6.82 5.66 6.36
C ARG A 252 6.22 5.83 4.96
N PHE A 253 4.90 5.77 4.80
CA PHE A 253 4.28 6.12 3.51
C PHE A 253 4.72 7.52 3.06
N PRO A 254 4.62 7.86 1.76
CA PRO A 254 5.06 9.16 1.27
C PRO A 254 4.48 10.32 2.08
N GLY A 255 5.35 11.20 2.58
CA GLY A 255 5.01 12.32 3.47
C GLY A 255 5.05 12.01 4.96
N GLN A 256 5.11 10.73 5.34
CA GLN A 256 4.97 10.29 6.72
C GLN A 256 6.30 10.07 7.44
N TYR A 257 6.31 10.41 8.73
CA TYR A 257 7.38 10.15 9.68
C TYR A 257 6.82 9.44 10.92
N PHE A 258 7.43 8.35 11.34
CA PHE A 258 7.02 7.60 12.53
C PHE A 258 7.52 8.22 13.82
N ASP A 259 6.59 8.54 14.73
CA ASP A 259 6.92 8.98 16.08
C ASP A 259 6.72 7.84 17.07
N GLN A 260 7.81 7.19 17.45
CA GLN A 260 7.80 6.05 18.38
C GLN A 260 7.12 6.39 19.72
N GLU A 261 7.20 7.63 20.17
CA GLU A 261 6.62 8.10 21.44
C GLU A 261 5.09 8.01 21.45
N SER A 262 4.49 8.18 20.28
CA SER A 262 3.04 8.14 20.10
C SER A 262 2.57 6.88 19.41
N GLY A 263 3.37 6.29 18.52
CA GLY A 263 2.93 5.28 17.56
C GLY A 263 2.18 5.85 16.35
N LEU A 264 1.97 7.16 16.30
CA LEU A 264 1.39 7.87 15.15
C LEU A 264 2.45 8.13 14.09
N HIS A 265 1.98 8.34 12.87
CA HIS A 265 2.78 8.78 11.76
C HIS A 265 2.47 10.25 11.49
N TYR A 266 3.38 11.16 11.86
CA TYR A 266 3.30 12.55 11.46
C TYR A 266 3.24 12.65 9.93
N ASN A 267 2.21 13.30 9.40
CA ASN A 267 1.98 13.45 7.97
C ASN A 267 1.66 14.90 7.59
N TYR A 268 2.67 15.74 7.74
CA TYR A 268 2.65 17.16 7.44
C TYR A 268 1.52 17.93 8.12
N PHE A 269 0.30 18.00 7.57
CA PHE A 269 -0.81 18.75 8.16
C PHE A 269 -1.66 17.97 9.15
N ARG A 270 -1.50 16.65 9.21
CA ARG A 270 -2.23 15.75 10.10
C ARG A 270 -1.33 14.66 10.66
N ASP A 271 -1.83 13.91 11.63
CA ASP A 271 -1.18 12.76 12.25
C ASP A 271 -2.02 11.49 11.97
N TYR A 272 -1.38 10.48 11.37
CA TYR A 272 -2.02 9.25 10.92
C TYR A 272 -1.86 8.14 11.95
N ASP A 273 -2.96 7.52 12.36
CA ASP A 273 -2.94 6.31 13.20
C ASP A 273 -3.02 5.06 12.31
N PRO A 274 -1.94 4.28 12.15
CA PRO A 274 -1.98 3.06 11.33
C PRO A 274 -2.92 1.99 11.87
N GLU A 275 -3.17 1.95 13.19
CA GLU A 275 -4.01 0.91 13.81
C GLU A 275 -5.48 1.04 13.37
N THR A 276 -6.00 2.27 13.41
CA THR A 276 -7.34 2.60 12.90
C THR A 276 -7.32 2.87 11.38
N GLY A 277 -6.14 3.17 10.84
CA GLY A 277 -5.83 3.52 9.46
C GLY A 277 -6.60 4.74 8.96
N ARG A 278 -6.56 5.80 9.78
CA ARG A 278 -7.18 7.10 9.52
C ARG A 278 -6.40 8.22 10.25
N TYR A 279 -6.69 9.47 9.92
CA TYR A 279 -6.13 10.63 10.63
C TYR A 279 -6.83 10.85 11.97
N VAL A 280 -6.08 11.37 12.96
CA VAL A 280 -6.62 11.72 14.29
C VAL A 280 -7.16 13.15 14.33
N GLU A 281 -6.92 13.95 13.28
CA GLU A 281 -7.56 15.23 13.01
C GLU A 281 -8.53 15.15 11.83
N SER A 282 -9.56 16.00 11.85
CA SER A 282 -10.34 16.28 10.65
C SER A 282 -9.49 17.05 9.64
N ASP A 283 -9.74 16.79 8.35
CA ASP A 283 -9.06 17.48 7.26
C ASP A 283 -9.18 19.02 7.38
N PRO A 284 -8.06 19.77 7.45
CA PRO A 284 -8.10 21.22 7.57
C PRO A 284 -8.58 21.91 6.29
N ILE A 285 -8.55 21.24 5.13
CA ILE A 285 -9.20 21.75 3.90
C ILE A 285 -10.66 21.27 3.76
N GLY A 286 -11.19 20.59 4.79
CA GLY A 286 -12.56 20.12 4.87
C GLY A 286 -12.92 19.13 3.77
N LEU A 287 -14.11 19.31 3.19
CA LEU A 287 -14.63 18.39 2.17
C LEU A 287 -13.87 18.45 0.83
N ASN A 288 -12.94 19.39 0.65
CA ASN A 288 -12.08 19.43 -0.53
C ASN A 288 -11.10 18.25 -0.59
N GLY A 289 -10.75 17.66 0.56
CA GLY A 289 -9.93 16.43 0.65
C GLY A 289 -10.75 15.14 0.43
N GLY A 290 -12.07 15.22 0.61
CA GLY A 290 -13.01 14.11 0.44
C GLY A 290 -14.18 14.16 1.43
N LEU A 291 -15.20 13.33 1.19
CA LEU A 291 -16.39 13.27 2.05
C LEU A 291 -16.11 12.74 3.46
N ASN A 292 -15.10 11.88 3.59
CA ASN A 292 -14.61 11.41 4.88
C ASN A 292 -13.35 12.20 5.25
N THR A 293 -13.52 13.26 6.04
CA THR A 293 -12.42 14.16 6.42
C THR A 293 -11.37 13.54 7.34
N TYR A 294 -11.54 12.28 7.77
CA TYR A 294 -10.54 11.55 8.55
C TYR A 294 -9.89 10.42 7.73
N GLY A 295 -10.47 10.08 6.56
CA GLY A 295 -10.05 8.92 5.79
C GLY A 295 -8.64 9.08 5.23
N TYR A 296 -7.83 8.02 5.32
CA TYR A 296 -6.57 7.94 4.59
C TYR A 296 -6.81 7.32 3.21
N VAL A 297 -6.50 8.07 2.16
CA VAL A 297 -6.35 7.59 0.77
C VAL A 297 -7.46 6.66 0.25
N LEU A 298 -8.72 7.02 0.52
CA LEU A 298 -9.91 6.27 0.11
C LEU A 298 -9.94 4.82 0.61
N ALA A 299 -9.24 4.53 1.71
CA ALA A 299 -9.03 3.19 2.24
C ALA A 299 -8.35 2.22 1.23
N ASN A 300 -7.52 2.77 0.34
CA ASN A 300 -6.68 1.98 -0.57
C ASN A 300 -5.21 2.48 -0.55
N PRO A 301 -4.50 2.21 0.56
CA PRO A 301 -3.10 2.59 0.74
C PRO A 301 -2.12 1.76 -0.11
N LEU A 302 -2.62 0.85 -0.94
CA LEU A 302 -1.82 0.10 -1.91
C LEU A 302 -1.75 0.79 -3.28
N LEU A 303 -2.64 1.75 -3.54
CA LEU A 303 -2.71 2.50 -4.80
C LEU A 303 -2.43 3.98 -4.66
N TYR A 304 -2.72 4.53 -3.49
CA TYR A 304 -2.85 5.95 -3.28
C TYR A 304 -2.01 6.39 -2.09
N THR A 305 -1.54 7.64 -2.18
CA THR A 305 -0.71 8.29 -1.18
C THR A 305 -1.31 9.66 -0.84
N ASP A 306 -0.99 10.20 0.32
CA ASP A 306 -1.33 11.59 0.69
C ASP A 306 -0.10 12.21 1.36
N ARG A 307 0.77 12.81 0.55
CA ARG A 307 2.06 13.34 1.00
C ARG A 307 1.97 14.52 1.96
N ASN A 308 0.83 15.20 1.99
CA ASN A 308 0.64 16.39 2.81
C ASN A 308 -0.33 16.14 3.96
N GLY A 309 -1.03 15.01 3.98
CA GLY A 309 -2.15 14.81 4.87
C GLY A 309 -3.28 15.81 4.60
N LEU A 310 -3.62 16.06 3.34
CA LEU A 310 -4.69 16.99 2.93
C LEU A 310 -5.61 16.42 1.87
N ALA A 311 -5.06 15.66 0.93
CA ALA A 311 -5.82 15.09 -0.16
C ALA A 311 -5.02 13.97 -0.78
N VAL A 312 -5.73 12.97 -1.30
CA VAL A 312 -5.11 11.94 -2.11
C VAL A 312 -4.29 12.60 -3.21
N ASP A 313 -3.01 12.26 -3.28
CA ASP A 313 -2.17 12.65 -4.38
C ASP A 313 -2.90 12.25 -5.65
N LYS A 314 -3.09 13.20 -6.57
CA LYS A 314 -3.61 12.88 -7.89
C LYS A 314 -2.62 11.89 -8.51
N VAL A 315 -2.86 10.60 -8.33
CA VAL A 315 -2.15 9.53 -9.00
C VAL A 315 -2.60 9.64 -10.45
N LEU A 316 -1.93 10.52 -11.20
CA LEU A 316 -1.63 10.22 -12.58
C LEU A 316 -0.73 8.98 -12.50
N GLY A 317 -1.34 7.80 -12.36
CA GLY A 317 -0.60 6.54 -12.50
C GLY A 317 0.21 6.63 -13.79
N GLY A 318 1.43 6.09 -13.84
CA GLY A 318 2.45 6.43 -14.86
C GLY A 318 1.98 6.57 -16.32
N ALA A 319 0.87 5.95 -16.73
CA ALA A 319 0.16 6.19 -17.99
C ALA A 319 -0.31 7.65 -18.21
N ALA A 320 -0.73 8.37 -17.17
CA ALA A 320 -1.39 9.67 -17.30
C ALA A 320 -0.40 10.86 -17.34
N LEU A 321 0.83 10.70 -16.85
CA LEU A 321 1.94 11.61 -17.16
C LEU A 321 2.34 11.49 -18.65
N GLY A 322 2.38 10.27 -19.19
CA GLY A 322 2.59 10.04 -20.63
C GLY A 322 1.51 10.67 -21.51
N ALA A 323 0.24 10.57 -21.11
CA ALA A 323 -0.89 11.19 -21.81
C ALA A 323 -0.82 12.73 -21.78
N TYR A 324 -0.45 13.34 -20.65
CA TYR A 324 -0.33 14.79 -20.50
C TYR A 324 0.77 15.38 -21.41
N PHE A 325 1.91 14.72 -21.55
CA PHE A 325 2.97 15.14 -22.47
C PHE A 325 2.62 14.87 -23.95
N CYS A 326 1.93 13.78 -24.26
CA CYS A 326 1.53 13.44 -25.64
C CYS A 326 0.44 14.40 -26.18
N LEU A 327 -0.49 14.86 -25.32
CA LEU A 327 -1.52 15.83 -25.70
C LEU A 327 -0.96 17.20 -26.09
N LYS A 328 0.26 17.55 -25.67
CA LYS A 328 0.93 18.82 -26.04
C LYS A 328 1.89 18.69 -27.22
N ASN A 329 2.06 17.49 -27.78
CA ASN A 329 2.99 17.24 -28.88
C ASN A 329 2.26 16.74 -30.14
N LYS A 330 2.26 17.57 -31.19
CA LYS A 330 1.54 17.32 -32.45
C LYS A 330 1.97 16.03 -33.16
N LYS A 331 3.27 15.67 -33.10
CA LYS A 331 3.79 14.40 -33.64
C LYS A 331 3.26 13.18 -32.87
N CYS A 332 3.05 13.33 -31.56
CA CYS A 332 2.51 12.26 -30.72
C CYS A 332 1.01 12.04 -31.00
N GLN A 333 0.25 13.13 -31.21
CA GLN A 333 -1.17 13.06 -31.60
C GLN A 333 -1.37 12.35 -32.96
N GLU A 334 -0.51 12.63 -33.94
CA GLU A 334 -0.58 12.02 -35.27
C GLU A 334 -0.32 10.50 -35.22
N LEU A 335 0.66 10.06 -34.42
CA LEU A 335 0.96 8.64 -34.19
C LEU A 335 -0.18 7.87 -33.50
N VAL A 336 -0.85 8.51 -32.53
CA VAL A 336 -2.00 7.92 -31.81
C VAL A 336 -3.22 7.76 -32.72
N VAL A 337 -3.52 8.75 -33.58
CA VAL A 337 -4.65 8.68 -34.52
C VAL A 337 -4.43 7.58 -35.57
N GLU A 338 -3.19 7.39 -36.02
CA GLU A 338 -2.85 6.32 -36.98
C GLU A 338 -2.96 4.91 -36.36
N GLN A 339 -2.62 4.77 -35.07
CA GLN A 339 -2.83 3.52 -34.32
C GLN A 339 -4.31 3.26 -34.00
N CYS A 340 -5.09 4.27 -33.61
CA CYS A 340 -6.52 4.12 -33.35
C CYS A 340 -7.31 3.66 -34.60
N LYS A 341 -6.95 4.12 -35.80
CA LYS A 341 -7.59 3.66 -37.05
C LYS A 341 -7.34 2.18 -37.36
N LYS A 342 -6.28 1.58 -36.83
CA LYS A 342 -5.98 0.14 -36.98
C LYS A 342 -6.76 -0.75 -36.00
N VAL A 343 -7.28 -0.19 -34.91
CA VAL A 343 -7.96 -0.93 -33.81
C VAL A 343 -9.45 -1.20 -34.11
N PHE A 344 -10.15 -0.36 -34.86
CA PHE A 344 -11.62 -0.43 -34.99
C PHE A 344 -12.20 -1.30 -36.14
N SER A 345 -11.50 -2.34 -36.65
CA SER A 345 -12.00 -3.06 -37.84
C SER A 345 -12.07 -4.60 -37.81
N ARG A 346 -11.98 -5.33 -36.68
CA ARG A 346 -12.08 -6.82 -36.72
C ARG A 346 -12.89 -7.45 -35.57
N LYS A 347 -13.85 -8.33 -35.92
CA LYS A 347 -14.65 -9.21 -35.02
C LYS A 347 -13.94 -10.58 -34.80
N GLY A 348 -14.05 -11.16 -33.60
CA GLY A 348 -13.61 -12.53 -33.27
C GLY A 348 -14.62 -13.65 -33.64
N PRO A 349 -14.25 -14.95 -33.51
CA PRO A 349 -15.10 -16.09 -33.88
C PRO A 349 -16.07 -16.56 -32.78
N SER A 350 -17.13 -17.25 -33.17
CA SER A 350 -18.30 -17.62 -32.34
C SER A 350 -18.09 -18.83 -31.40
N PRO A 351 -18.93 -18.99 -30.35
CA PRO A 351 -18.91 -20.13 -29.42
C PRO A 351 -19.03 -21.49 -30.15
N ASN A 352 -18.39 -22.55 -29.63
CA ASN A 352 -18.36 -23.88 -30.29
C ASN A 352 -18.94 -25.03 -29.46
N ASP A 353 -19.57 -24.76 -28.31
CA ASP A 353 -20.18 -25.76 -27.41
C ASP A 353 -19.26 -26.92 -27.04
N GLY A 354 -17.96 -26.62 -26.96
CA GLY A 354 -16.92 -27.60 -26.66
C GLY A 354 -16.44 -28.44 -27.84
N ASN A 355 -16.89 -28.19 -29.07
CA ASN A 355 -16.43 -28.90 -30.26
C ASN A 355 -15.15 -28.26 -30.84
N ALA A 356 -14.00 -28.84 -30.49
CA ALA A 356 -12.70 -28.50 -31.09
C ALA A 356 -11.82 -29.75 -31.30
N LYS A 357 -10.84 -29.63 -32.19
CA LYS A 357 -9.85 -30.70 -32.43
C LYS A 357 -9.03 -30.95 -31.15
N PRO A 358 -8.70 -32.22 -30.83
CA PRO A 358 -7.85 -32.55 -29.69
C PRO A 358 -6.49 -31.84 -29.75
N HIS A 359 -5.94 -31.53 -28.59
CA HIS A 359 -4.61 -30.93 -28.43
C HIS A 359 -4.02 -31.43 -27.11
N GLY A 360 -2.76 -31.85 -27.13
CA GLY A 360 -2.17 -32.57 -25.99
C GLY A 360 -2.41 -34.08 -26.06
N ASN A 361 -2.06 -34.79 -24.98
CA ASN A 361 -2.13 -36.25 -24.90
C ASN A 361 -3.58 -36.76 -24.64
N ASN A 362 -3.82 -38.07 -24.75
CA ASN A 362 -5.17 -38.63 -24.58
C ASN A 362 -5.77 -38.33 -23.20
N ASN A 363 -5.00 -38.54 -22.13
CA ASN A 363 -5.46 -38.27 -20.77
C ASN A 363 -5.83 -36.78 -20.55
N HIS A 364 -5.06 -35.85 -21.15
CA HIS A 364 -5.32 -34.42 -21.15
C HIS A 364 -6.63 -34.08 -21.87
N ASN A 365 -6.83 -34.63 -23.06
CA ASN A 365 -8.07 -34.43 -23.81
C ASN A 365 -9.28 -35.03 -23.08
N ASP A 366 -9.14 -36.22 -22.50
CA ASP A 366 -10.22 -36.88 -21.75
C ASP A 366 -10.62 -36.07 -20.51
N ALA A 367 -9.66 -35.45 -19.80
CA ALA A 367 -9.95 -34.59 -18.66
C ALA A 367 -10.71 -33.31 -19.06
N ILE A 368 -10.38 -32.74 -20.21
CA ILE A 368 -11.07 -31.57 -20.77
C ILE A 368 -12.49 -31.93 -21.20
N ASP A 369 -12.66 -33.08 -21.87
CA ASP A 369 -13.96 -33.54 -22.34
C ASP A 369 -14.92 -33.85 -21.18
N ASN A 370 -14.43 -34.56 -20.15
CA ASN A 370 -15.20 -34.80 -18.94
C ASN A 370 -15.65 -33.50 -18.25
N ARG A 371 -14.80 -32.48 -18.22
CA ARG A 371 -15.16 -31.17 -17.66
C ARG A 371 -16.23 -30.47 -18.47
N ILE A 372 -16.13 -30.49 -19.80
CA ILE A 372 -17.12 -29.88 -20.69
C ILE A 372 -18.48 -30.56 -20.49
N ASP A 373 -18.50 -31.88 -20.33
CA ASP A 373 -19.72 -32.63 -20.05
C ASP A 373 -20.34 -32.25 -18.70
N ASP A 374 -19.52 -31.99 -17.67
CA ASP A 374 -20.01 -31.48 -16.40
C ASP A 374 -20.55 -30.05 -16.49
N LEU A 375 -19.89 -29.18 -17.24
CA LEU A 375 -20.34 -27.80 -17.47
C LEU A 375 -21.68 -27.76 -18.21
N LYS A 376 -21.89 -28.67 -19.16
CA LYS A 376 -23.17 -28.79 -19.90
C LYS A 376 -24.35 -29.23 -19.04
N LYS A 377 -24.11 -29.85 -17.88
CA LYS A 377 -25.17 -30.26 -16.94
C LYS A 377 -25.69 -29.10 -16.10
N ASP A 378 -24.97 -27.97 -16.04
CA ASP A 378 -25.34 -26.80 -15.24
C ASP A 378 -26.02 -25.73 -16.12
N PRO A 379 -27.32 -25.45 -15.92
CA PRO A 379 -28.07 -24.52 -16.77
C PRO A 379 -27.65 -23.04 -16.58
N SER A 380 -26.87 -22.72 -15.54
CA SER A 380 -26.30 -21.38 -15.35
C SER A 380 -25.07 -21.13 -16.24
N VAL A 381 -24.55 -22.17 -16.89
CA VAL A 381 -23.37 -22.11 -17.74
C VAL A 381 -23.76 -21.84 -19.20
N THR A 382 -23.11 -20.87 -19.82
CA THR A 382 -23.31 -20.50 -21.23
C THR A 382 -21.97 -20.25 -21.92
N ASP A 383 -21.94 -20.14 -23.25
CA ASP A 383 -20.76 -19.70 -24.01
C ASP A 383 -19.52 -20.60 -23.80
N ILE A 384 -19.72 -21.93 -23.82
CA ILE A 384 -18.63 -22.91 -23.64
C ILE A 384 -17.75 -22.95 -24.90
N ARG A 385 -16.44 -22.82 -24.71
CA ARG A 385 -15.43 -22.84 -25.77
C ARG A 385 -14.32 -23.82 -25.43
N LYS A 386 -14.13 -24.86 -26.27
CA LYS A 386 -12.97 -25.78 -26.16
C LYS A 386 -11.84 -25.29 -27.05
N ASN A 387 -10.69 -25.14 -26.42
CA ASN A 387 -9.38 -24.74 -26.94
C ASN A 387 -9.36 -23.73 -28.09
N GLN A 388 -9.73 -22.51 -27.72
CA GLN A 388 -9.47 -21.33 -28.48
C GLN A 388 -8.54 -20.42 -27.67
N GLN A 389 -7.74 -19.67 -28.41
CA GLN A 389 -6.82 -18.62 -27.96
C GLN A 389 -7.35 -17.87 -26.72
N GLN A 390 -6.49 -17.64 -25.72
CA GLN A 390 -6.86 -16.90 -24.51
C GLN A 390 -7.32 -15.52 -24.95
N VAL A 391 -8.60 -15.23 -24.74
CA VAL A 391 -9.16 -13.93 -25.06
C VAL A 391 -9.77 -13.28 -23.84
N ASP A 392 -9.66 -11.96 -23.73
CA ASP A 392 -10.42 -11.22 -22.72
C ASP A 392 -11.92 -11.21 -23.06
N VAL A 393 -12.72 -10.56 -22.20
CA VAL A 393 -14.16 -10.40 -22.38
C VAL A 393 -14.55 -9.70 -23.71
N ASP A 394 -13.59 -9.04 -24.35
CA ASP A 394 -13.72 -8.32 -25.63
C ASP A 394 -13.19 -9.13 -26.83
N GLY A 395 -12.66 -10.34 -26.61
CA GLY A 395 -12.15 -11.22 -27.67
C GLY A 395 -10.68 -10.99 -28.06
N ASN A 396 -9.89 -10.22 -27.31
CA ASN A 396 -8.48 -9.92 -27.60
C ASN A 396 -7.53 -10.98 -27.07
N LYS A 397 -6.49 -11.37 -27.84
CA LYS A 397 -5.47 -12.32 -27.36
C LYS A 397 -4.74 -11.80 -26.12
N VAL A 398 -4.93 -12.42 -24.97
CA VAL A 398 -4.28 -12.00 -23.70
C VAL A 398 -3.12 -12.90 -23.25
N GLY A 399 -2.68 -13.85 -24.09
CA GLY A 399 -1.53 -14.70 -23.78
C GLY A 399 -1.09 -15.58 -24.95
N THR A 400 0.12 -16.15 -24.86
CA THR A 400 0.59 -17.23 -25.76
C THR A 400 0.05 -18.59 -25.36
N ASN A 401 -0.45 -18.72 -24.13
CA ASN A 401 -1.10 -19.93 -23.65
C ASN A 401 -2.52 -20.06 -24.20
N ARG A 402 -2.98 -21.29 -24.43
CA ARG A 402 -4.34 -21.56 -24.89
C ARG A 402 -5.10 -22.17 -23.71
N PRO A 403 -6.02 -21.45 -23.04
CA PRO A 403 -6.84 -22.08 -22.02
C PRO A 403 -7.61 -23.20 -22.70
N ASP A 404 -7.55 -24.38 -22.09
CA ASP A 404 -8.18 -25.57 -22.64
C ASP A 404 -9.71 -25.42 -22.73
N VAL A 405 -10.31 -24.68 -21.79
CA VAL A 405 -11.76 -24.41 -21.74
C VAL A 405 -12.05 -22.96 -21.31
N GLN A 406 -13.04 -22.32 -21.94
CA GLN A 406 -13.64 -21.05 -21.50
C GLN A 406 -15.16 -21.19 -21.40
N TYR A 407 -15.83 -20.48 -20.49
CA TYR A 407 -17.29 -20.46 -20.35
C TYR A 407 -17.78 -19.27 -19.51
N ASN A 408 -19.05 -18.92 -19.61
CA ASN A 408 -19.72 -17.97 -18.72
C ASN A 408 -20.55 -18.71 -17.68
N LYS A 409 -20.54 -18.26 -16.42
CA LYS A 409 -21.40 -18.78 -15.35
C LYS A 409 -21.75 -17.66 -14.38
N ASP A 410 -23.02 -17.56 -14.00
CA ASP A 410 -23.53 -16.56 -13.03
C ASP A 410 -23.11 -15.11 -13.36
N GLY A 411 -23.08 -14.77 -14.66
CA GLY A 411 -22.67 -13.44 -15.15
C GLY A 411 -21.16 -13.19 -15.16
N CYS A 412 -20.33 -14.19 -14.87
CA CYS A 412 -18.88 -14.12 -14.87
C CYS A 412 -18.28 -14.94 -16.02
N HIS A 413 -17.14 -14.50 -16.58
CA HIS A 413 -16.39 -15.24 -17.60
C HIS A 413 -15.22 -16.02 -16.96
N HIS A 414 -15.08 -17.29 -17.32
CA HIS A 414 -14.11 -18.22 -16.76
C HIS A 414 -13.15 -18.77 -17.83
N CYS A 415 -11.86 -18.86 -17.49
CA CYS A 415 -10.82 -19.48 -18.32
C CYS A 415 -10.11 -20.57 -17.51
N VAL A 416 -10.01 -21.79 -18.03
CA VAL A 416 -9.47 -22.98 -17.34
C VAL A 416 -8.38 -23.63 -18.19
N GLU A 417 -7.30 -24.03 -17.54
CA GLU A 417 -6.17 -24.77 -18.11
C GLU A 417 -5.99 -26.10 -17.35
N TYR A 418 -5.79 -27.18 -18.08
CA TYR A 418 -5.65 -28.55 -17.59
C TYR A 418 -4.20 -29.00 -17.77
N ASP A 419 -3.52 -29.42 -16.72
CA ASP A 419 -2.16 -30.01 -16.82
C ASP A 419 -2.21 -31.46 -16.32
N ASN A 420 -1.88 -32.42 -17.18
CA ASN A 420 -1.88 -33.84 -16.82
C ASN A 420 -0.49 -34.48 -16.95
N VAL A 421 0.34 -34.50 -15.87
CA VAL A 421 1.05 -35.71 -15.39
C VAL A 421 1.54 -35.58 -13.92
N PRO A 422 1.31 -36.57 -13.04
CA PRO A 422 2.07 -36.77 -11.79
C PRO A 422 3.35 -37.61 -12.01
N LYS A 423 4.47 -37.15 -11.41
CA LYS A 423 5.78 -37.83 -11.16
C LYS A 423 6.83 -37.86 -12.29
N ASN A 424 7.54 -36.75 -12.45
CA ASN A 424 8.99 -36.64 -12.18
C ASN A 424 9.38 -35.16 -12.26
N SER A 425 9.44 -34.52 -11.08
CA SER A 425 9.82 -33.13 -10.90
C SER A 425 11.24 -32.87 -11.41
N THR A 426 11.38 -32.14 -12.52
CA THR A 426 12.53 -31.25 -12.81
C THR A 426 12.25 -30.34 -14.02
N ARG A 427 11.28 -29.42 -13.86
CA ARG A 427 11.44 -28.00 -14.22
C ARG A 427 10.80 -27.17 -13.12
N ARG A 428 11.42 -27.20 -11.94
CA ARG A 428 11.17 -26.20 -10.91
C ARG A 428 11.61 -24.88 -11.53
N PHE A 429 10.73 -23.87 -11.58
CA PHE A 429 11.04 -22.52 -12.04
C PHE A 429 12.47 -22.16 -11.58
N SER A 430 13.43 -22.14 -12.51
CA SER A 430 14.85 -22.21 -12.16
C SER A 430 15.55 -20.87 -12.40
N ARG A 431 15.94 -20.30 -11.25
CA ARG A 431 16.81 -19.14 -10.95
C ARG A 431 16.30 -17.77 -11.37
#